data_AF-X0S3F1-F1
#
_entry.id   AF-X0S3F1-F1
#
_cell.length_a   1.000
_cell.length_b   1.000
_cell.length_c   1.000
_cell.angle_alpha   90.00
_cell.angle_beta   90.00
_cell.angle_gamma   90.00
#
_symmetry.space_group_name_H-M   'P 1'
#
loop_
_entity.id
_entity.type
_entity.pdbx_description
1 polymer ?
#
loop_
_entity_poly.entity_id
_entity_poly.type
_entity_poly.pdbx_seq_one_letter_code
_entity_poly.pdbx_strand_id
1 'polypeptide(L)'
;MGANNILTINSTAHGKSAGSSVVITGGVIHTVINLATIVDDTVMFQTATDHDKIKPTQALDDKTLTLGGFADSAWNDEHIILDVPNRRNFIVDGNTTISGGEYLVENLAKGVYTIVSATTDSFTIDLSAYPAMPTGTVYSVEAISGFRIYAAADFNRAKDIYTKMETGEACVFVIMTDGEVSRDEHNMNDAIAGFTKQDLHVLRIQRNFSTVVFLPTHDDLSGVDAQDLCYGSIYTSLLYTLFGFEEYGMAISYSAVPTGDGPSEYNSAWYAHVYDWQLPTVLTLEDGFLQPNDVAFRDIEQTLKLFNDDVALMTSDINLDEEPV
;
A
#
# COMPACT_ATOMS: atom_id res chain seq x y z
N MET A 1 27.98 14.70 -2.64
CA MET A 1 26.95 15.68 -2.21
C MET A 1 25.63 14.93 -2.26
N GLY A 2 24.96 14.74 -1.13
CA GLY A 2 23.68 14.02 -1.11
C GLY A 2 22.69 14.76 -2.00
N ALA A 3 22.10 14.05 -2.97
CA ALA A 3 20.99 14.60 -3.73
C ALA A 3 19.88 14.95 -2.71
N ASN A 4 19.49 16.21 -2.63
CA ASN A 4 18.30 16.58 -1.88
C ASN A 4 17.12 15.93 -2.62
N ASN A 5 16.57 14.86 -2.06
CA ASN A 5 15.38 14.14 -2.55
C ASN A 5 14.09 14.96 -2.36
N ILE A 6 14.17 16.28 -2.48
CA ILE A 6 13.03 17.18 -2.35
C ILE A 6 12.55 17.49 -3.75
N LEU A 7 11.31 17.10 -4.05
CA LEU A 7 10.66 17.45 -5.31
C LEU A 7 9.71 18.62 -5.09
N THR A 8 9.88 19.69 -5.86
CA THR A 8 8.92 20.80 -5.93
C THR A 8 7.92 20.53 -7.05
N ILE A 9 6.64 20.53 -6.68
CA ILE A 9 5.52 20.37 -7.61
C ILE A 9 4.80 21.72 -7.72
N ASN A 10 4.70 22.24 -8.93
CA ASN A 10 3.89 23.42 -9.23
C ASN A 10 2.45 22.97 -9.47
N SER A 11 1.49 23.67 -8.87
CA SER A 11 0.06 23.34 -8.95
C SER A 11 -0.77 24.63 -8.98
N THR A 12 -2.05 24.53 -9.33
CA THR A 12 -2.99 25.61 -9.06
C THR A 12 -3.24 25.71 -7.55
N ALA A 13 -3.98 26.75 -7.11
CA ALA A 13 -4.32 26.94 -5.70
C ALA A 13 -4.85 25.63 -5.05
N HIS A 14 -4.01 24.96 -4.26
CA HIS A 14 -4.24 23.58 -3.84
C HIS A 14 -4.74 23.45 -2.39
N GLY A 15 -4.70 24.54 -1.62
CA GLY A 15 -5.21 24.57 -0.23
C GLY A 15 -4.51 23.60 0.73
N LYS A 16 -3.32 23.12 0.37
CA LYS A 16 -2.54 22.18 1.20
C LYS A 16 -1.53 22.92 2.05
N SER A 17 -1.25 22.38 3.23
CA SER A 17 -0.21 22.86 4.15
C SER A 17 0.87 21.79 4.34
N ALA A 18 2.02 22.20 4.89
CA ALA A 18 3.03 21.24 5.36
C ALA A 18 2.42 20.21 6.33
N GLY A 19 2.81 18.95 6.17
CA GLY A 19 2.24 17.80 6.89
C GLY A 19 1.02 17.17 6.23
N SER A 20 0.41 17.81 5.22
CA SER A 20 -0.66 17.19 4.43
C SER A 20 -0.12 16.04 3.58
N SER A 21 -0.94 15.02 3.35
CA SER A 21 -0.61 13.93 2.42
C SER A 21 -1.09 14.25 1.00
N VAL A 22 -0.31 13.86 0.01
CA VAL A 22 -0.62 13.98 -1.41
C VAL A 22 -0.34 12.66 -2.12
N VAL A 23 -1.20 12.29 -3.05
CA VAL A 23 -0.99 11.12 -3.90
C VAL A 23 -0.27 11.58 -5.16
N ILE A 24 0.86 10.97 -5.43
CA ILE A 24 1.64 11.19 -6.63
C ILE A 24 1.40 10.04 -7.59
N THR A 25 0.99 10.36 -8.82
CA THR A 25 0.78 9.38 -9.88
C THR A 25 1.41 9.84 -11.18
N GLY A 26 1.78 8.90 -12.05
CA GLY A 26 2.18 9.22 -13.43
C GLY A 26 3.43 10.09 -13.55
N GLY A 27 4.25 10.17 -12.50
CA GLY A 27 5.50 10.91 -12.56
C GLY A 27 6.50 10.22 -13.48
N VAL A 28 7.41 11.01 -14.05
CA VAL A 28 8.49 10.52 -14.91
C VAL A 28 9.82 10.94 -14.30
N ILE A 29 10.69 9.95 -14.10
CA ILE A 29 12.09 10.12 -13.71
C ILE A 29 12.96 10.01 -14.95
N HIS A 30 13.90 10.95 -15.09
CA HIS A 30 14.97 10.84 -16.06
C HIS A 30 16.24 10.34 -15.36
N THR A 31 16.61 9.11 -15.67
CA THR A 31 17.84 8.47 -15.19
C THR A 31 18.93 8.67 -16.22
N VAL A 32 19.91 9.53 -15.89
CA VAL A 32 20.97 9.92 -16.82
C VAL A 32 21.79 8.71 -17.28
N ILE A 33 22.07 8.63 -18.57
CA ILE A 33 22.97 7.64 -19.17
C ILE A 33 24.37 8.24 -19.27
N ASN A 34 25.34 7.60 -18.63
CA ASN A 34 26.72 8.08 -18.55
C ASN A 34 27.65 7.43 -19.57
N LEU A 35 27.31 6.24 -20.06
CA LEU A 35 28.14 5.49 -21.01
C LEU A 35 27.26 4.65 -21.93
N ALA A 36 27.67 4.53 -23.19
CA ALA A 36 27.17 3.55 -24.14
C ALA A 36 28.36 2.75 -24.68
N THR A 37 28.28 1.42 -24.57
CA THR A 37 29.29 0.50 -25.09
C THR A 37 28.65 -0.36 -26.16
N ILE A 38 29.14 -0.24 -27.39
CA ILE A 38 28.67 -1.03 -28.52
C ILE A 38 29.38 -2.39 -28.49
N VAL A 39 28.60 -3.46 -28.53
CA VAL A 39 29.07 -4.84 -28.67
C VAL A 39 28.28 -5.48 -29.80
N ASP A 40 28.95 -5.70 -30.93
CA ASP A 40 28.33 -6.14 -32.19
C ASP A 40 27.20 -5.20 -32.63
N ASP A 41 25.99 -5.73 -32.82
CA ASP A 41 24.78 -4.98 -33.22
C ASP A 41 23.92 -4.54 -32.02
N THR A 42 24.47 -4.61 -30.80
CA THR A 42 23.77 -4.19 -29.57
C THR A 42 24.52 -3.07 -28.86
N VAL A 43 23.80 -2.31 -28.04
CA VAL A 43 24.37 -1.28 -27.20
C VAL A 43 24.04 -1.55 -25.73
N MET A 44 25.08 -1.60 -24.90
CA MET A 44 24.96 -1.62 -23.46
C MET A 44 25.05 -0.19 -22.93
N PHE A 45 23.97 0.29 -22.32
CA PHE A 45 23.93 1.57 -21.64
C PHE A 45 24.25 1.41 -20.16
N GLN A 46 25.05 2.34 -19.63
CA GLN A 46 25.32 2.46 -18.21
C GLN A 46 24.69 3.74 -17.66
N THR A 47 23.85 3.62 -16.65
CA THR A 47 23.19 4.75 -15.99
C THR A 47 24.04 5.35 -14.87
N ALA A 48 23.82 6.62 -14.57
CA ALA A 48 24.48 7.35 -13.48
C ALA A 48 24.03 6.84 -12.10
N THR A 49 22.77 6.44 -12.02
CA THR A 49 22.07 5.98 -10.83
C THR A 49 21.42 4.64 -11.07
N ASP A 50 20.96 4.00 -10.00
CA ASP A 50 20.31 2.69 -10.08
C ASP A 50 18.90 2.85 -10.70
N HIS A 51 18.61 2.07 -11.74
CA HIS A 51 17.31 1.96 -12.40
C HIS A 51 16.52 0.74 -11.89
N ASP A 52 15.23 0.67 -12.23
CA ASP A 52 14.31 -0.40 -11.80
C ASP A 52 13.88 -1.36 -12.92
N LYS A 53 14.46 -1.20 -14.12
CA LYS A 53 14.25 -2.18 -15.21
C LYS A 53 14.78 -3.56 -14.83
N ILE A 54 14.02 -4.59 -15.22
CA ILE A 54 14.34 -6.00 -15.04
C ILE A 54 14.46 -6.69 -16.39
N LYS A 55 15.18 -7.80 -16.43
CA LYS A 55 15.23 -8.65 -17.62
C LYS A 55 13.83 -9.26 -17.82
N PRO A 56 13.22 -9.13 -19.01
CA PRO A 56 11.94 -9.75 -19.29
C PRO A 56 12.08 -11.27 -19.32
N THR A 57 11.60 -11.94 -18.26
CA THR A 57 11.62 -13.41 -18.10
C THR A 57 10.22 -14.00 -18.07
N GLN A 58 9.24 -13.23 -17.60
CA GLN A 58 7.84 -13.62 -17.48
C GLN A 58 6.97 -12.93 -18.53
N ALA A 59 5.77 -13.46 -18.73
CA ALA A 59 4.83 -12.93 -19.72
C ALA A 59 4.34 -11.49 -19.39
N LEU A 60 4.37 -11.12 -18.11
CA LEU A 60 3.92 -9.82 -17.60
C LEU A 60 5.05 -8.81 -17.40
N ASP A 61 6.30 -9.19 -17.64
CA ASP A 61 7.43 -8.28 -17.49
C ASP A 61 7.43 -7.24 -18.62
N ASP A 62 7.84 -6.01 -18.29
CA ASP A 62 8.08 -4.95 -19.27
C ASP A 62 9.12 -5.43 -20.30
N LYS A 63 8.71 -5.49 -21.57
CA LYS A 63 9.60 -5.89 -22.69
C LYS A 63 10.29 -4.69 -23.33
N THR A 64 9.84 -3.50 -23.00
CA THR A 64 10.31 -2.25 -23.57
C THR A 64 10.74 -1.27 -22.49
N LEU A 65 11.63 -0.36 -22.87
CA LEU A 65 11.99 0.83 -22.11
C LEU A 65 11.93 2.03 -23.03
N THR A 66 11.80 3.23 -22.46
CA THR A 66 11.75 4.47 -23.23
C THR A 66 13.05 5.24 -23.00
N LEU A 67 13.67 5.66 -24.10
CA LEU A 67 14.89 6.45 -24.09
C LEU A 67 14.61 7.88 -24.56
N GLY A 68 15.43 8.83 -24.12
CA GLY A 68 15.29 10.23 -24.51
C GLY A 68 16.60 11.00 -24.44
N GLY A 69 16.62 12.19 -25.01
CA GLY A 69 17.77 13.09 -24.98
C GLY A 69 18.89 12.77 -26.00
N PHE A 70 18.68 11.81 -26.89
CA PHE A 70 19.61 11.49 -27.98
C PHE A 70 19.51 12.52 -29.10
N ALA A 71 20.65 12.84 -29.73
CA ALA A 71 20.68 13.71 -30.91
C ALA A 71 20.00 13.06 -32.13
N ASP A 72 20.07 11.74 -32.23
CA ASP A 72 19.33 10.96 -33.22
C ASP A 72 17.90 10.69 -32.71
N SER A 73 16.90 11.17 -33.46
CA SER A 73 15.49 11.01 -33.10
C SER A 73 15.04 9.56 -33.03
N ALA A 74 15.69 8.63 -33.75
CA ALA A 74 15.33 7.20 -33.72
C ALA A 74 15.57 6.57 -32.33
N TRP A 75 16.37 7.22 -31.48
CA TRP A 75 16.68 6.76 -30.13
C TRP A 75 15.79 7.37 -29.04
N ASN A 76 14.89 8.30 -29.39
CA ASN A 76 14.06 9.04 -28.42
C ASN A 76 12.66 8.44 -28.23
N ASP A 77 12.54 7.11 -28.34
CA ASP A 77 11.27 6.37 -28.31
C ASP A 77 11.42 5.06 -27.49
N GLU A 78 10.45 4.14 -27.64
CA GLU A 78 10.50 2.81 -27.02
C GLU A 78 11.48 1.87 -27.71
N HIS A 79 12.28 1.16 -26.92
CA HIS A 79 13.25 0.16 -27.36
C HIS A 79 13.03 -1.16 -26.63
N ILE A 80 13.30 -2.27 -27.32
CA ILE A 80 13.17 -3.62 -26.76
C ILE A 80 14.34 -3.90 -25.82
N ILE A 81 14.03 -4.38 -24.62
CA ILE A 81 15.02 -4.82 -23.63
C ILE A 81 15.52 -6.21 -24.04
N LEU A 82 16.81 -6.31 -24.37
CA LEU A 82 17.45 -7.59 -24.65
C LEU A 82 17.98 -8.24 -23.38
N ASP A 83 18.62 -7.46 -22.51
CA ASP A 83 19.12 -7.93 -21.22
C ASP A 83 19.26 -6.79 -20.21
N VAL A 84 19.28 -7.15 -18.93
CA VAL A 84 19.56 -6.22 -17.83
C VAL A 84 20.58 -6.86 -16.88
N PRO A 85 21.90 -6.70 -17.16
CA PRO A 85 22.92 -7.36 -16.35
C PRO A 85 22.94 -6.97 -14.87
N ASN A 86 22.60 -5.72 -14.54
CA ASN A 86 22.50 -5.22 -13.16
C ASN A 86 21.70 -3.91 -13.12
N ARG A 87 21.50 -3.34 -11.91
CA ARG A 87 20.73 -2.10 -11.68
C ARG A 87 21.27 -0.83 -12.34
N ARG A 88 22.43 -0.89 -12.98
CA ARG A 88 23.04 0.26 -13.68
C ARG A 88 23.30 0.00 -15.14
N ASN A 89 22.98 -1.18 -15.64
CA ASN A 89 23.30 -1.57 -17.01
C ASN A 89 22.13 -2.28 -17.65
N PHE A 90 21.79 -1.86 -18.86
CA PHE A 90 20.78 -2.52 -19.70
C PHE A 90 21.26 -2.56 -21.15
N ILE A 91 20.75 -3.54 -21.90
CA ILE A 91 21.14 -3.81 -23.28
C ILE A 91 19.91 -3.72 -24.17
N VAL A 92 20.03 -2.98 -25.26
CA VAL A 92 19.02 -2.87 -26.32
C VAL A 92 19.64 -3.14 -27.69
N ASP A 93 18.78 -3.44 -28.67
CA ASP A 93 19.19 -3.64 -30.05
C ASP A 93 19.61 -2.31 -30.70
N GLY A 94 20.61 -2.35 -31.57
CA GLY A 94 21.11 -1.20 -32.32
C GLY A 94 22.48 -0.71 -31.87
N ASN A 95 22.92 0.36 -32.53
CA ASN A 95 24.25 0.93 -32.38
C ASN A 95 24.16 2.45 -32.30
N THR A 96 24.55 3.01 -31.16
CA THR A 96 24.56 4.46 -30.95
C THR A 96 25.65 4.89 -29.98
N THR A 97 25.98 6.16 -30.04
CA THR A 97 26.91 6.84 -29.14
C THR A 97 26.20 7.95 -28.39
N ILE A 98 26.61 8.19 -27.15
CA ILE A 98 26.06 9.28 -26.33
C ILE A 98 26.85 10.59 -26.51
N SER A 99 26.17 11.72 -26.33
CA SER A 99 26.65 13.08 -26.53
C SER A 99 26.57 13.95 -25.27
N GLY A 100 26.03 13.41 -24.17
CA GLY A 100 25.95 14.11 -22.90
C GLY A 100 24.60 14.82 -22.74
N GLY A 101 23.54 14.05 -22.62
CA GLY A 101 22.17 14.52 -22.39
C GLY A 101 21.13 13.41 -22.42
N GLU A 102 21.55 12.19 -22.70
CA GLU A 102 20.73 11.01 -22.84
C GLU A 102 20.26 10.50 -21.48
N TYR A 103 19.02 10.02 -21.44
CA TYR A 103 18.41 9.49 -20.23
C TYR A 103 17.48 8.32 -20.55
N LEU A 104 17.38 7.43 -19.57
CA LEU A 104 16.33 6.43 -19.45
C LEU A 104 15.11 7.09 -18.81
N VAL A 105 13.94 6.88 -19.41
CA VAL A 105 12.66 7.35 -18.90
C VAL A 105 12.06 6.25 -18.02
N GLU A 106 11.86 6.56 -16.75
CA GLU A 106 11.29 5.63 -15.76
C GLU A 106 10.01 6.21 -15.18
N ASN A 107 9.02 5.35 -14.98
CA ASN A 107 7.78 5.75 -14.32
C ASN A 107 8.00 5.80 -12.81
N LEU A 108 7.63 6.92 -12.22
CA LEU A 108 7.59 7.11 -10.79
C LEU A 108 6.50 6.18 -10.21
N ALA A 109 6.86 5.40 -9.20
CA ALA A 109 5.89 4.57 -8.49
C ALA A 109 4.74 5.43 -7.93
N LYS A 110 3.52 4.91 -7.99
CA LYS A 110 2.37 5.58 -7.37
C LYS A 110 2.54 5.50 -5.86
N GLY A 111 2.38 6.63 -5.17
CA GLY A 111 2.62 6.66 -3.72
C GLY A 111 1.98 7.84 -3.02
N VAL A 112 1.79 7.69 -1.71
CA VAL A 112 1.36 8.76 -0.82
C VAL A 112 2.60 9.40 -0.20
N TYR A 113 2.73 10.71 -0.38
CA TYR A 113 3.86 11.48 0.12
C TYR A 113 3.39 12.56 1.09
N THR A 114 4.21 12.84 2.10
CA THR A 114 3.96 13.95 3.01
C THR A 114 4.58 15.23 2.44
N ILE A 115 3.80 16.30 2.44
CA ILE A 115 4.24 17.62 2.03
C ILE A 115 5.17 18.20 3.09
N VAL A 116 6.39 18.55 2.70
CA VAL A 116 7.41 19.18 3.56
C VAL A 116 7.16 20.67 3.69
N SER A 117 6.87 21.33 2.57
CA SER A 117 6.53 22.75 2.54
C SER A 117 5.47 23.02 1.47
N ALA A 118 4.62 24.03 1.70
CA ALA A 118 3.55 24.39 0.80
C ALA A 118 3.45 25.92 0.68
N THR A 119 3.20 26.38 -0.53
CA THR A 119 2.77 27.74 -0.88
C THR A 119 1.36 27.66 -1.44
N THR A 120 0.82 28.75 -1.99
CA THR A 120 -0.51 28.70 -2.65
C THR A 120 -0.47 27.85 -3.93
N ASP A 121 0.61 27.95 -4.71
CA ASP A 121 0.69 27.42 -6.08
C ASP A 121 1.82 26.38 -6.27
N SER A 122 2.40 25.91 -5.17
CA SER A 122 3.43 24.87 -5.21
C SER A 122 3.62 24.25 -3.84
N PHE A 123 4.05 23.00 -3.82
CA PHE A 123 4.46 22.33 -2.60
C PHE A 123 5.65 21.41 -2.86
N THR A 124 6.36 21.07 -1.79
CA THR A 124 7.51 20.18 -1.85
C THR A 124 7.23 18.88 -1.10
N ILE A 125 7.72 17.76 -1.62
CA ILE A 125 7.62 16.45 -1.00
C ILE A 125 9.02 15.86 -0.79
N ASP A 126 9.16 15.05 0.25
CA ASP A 126 10.37 14.28 0.50
C ASP A 126 10.23 12.87 -0.11
N LEU A 127 11.06 12.59 -1.11
CA LEU A 127 11.12 11.29 -1.79
C LEU A 127 12.02 10.28 -1.05
N SER A 128 12.58 10.63 0.11
CA SER A 128 13.31 9.68 0.97
C SER A 128 12.40 8.76 1.78
N ALA A 129 11.10 9.08 1.87
CA ALA A 129 10.11 8.25 2.56
C ALA A 129 9.74 7.00 1.74
N TYR A 130 9.28 5.96 2.42
CA TYR A 130 8.89 4.68 1.82
C TYR A 130 7.59 4.82 0.98
N PRO A 131 7.49 4.20 -0.21
CA PRO A 131 8.51 3.38 -0.87
C PRO A 131 9.68 4.22 -1.39
N ALA A 132 10.91 3.75 -1.12
CA ALA A 132 12.13 4.43 -1.54
C ALA A 132 12.20 4.49 -3.07
N MET A 133 12.21 5.71 -3.61
CA MET A 133 12.18 5.93 -5.05
C MET A 133 13.53 5.63 -5.73
N PRO A 134 13.53 5.24 -7.02
CA PRO A 134 14.75 5.21 -7.82
C PRO A 134 15.45 6.57 -7.76
N THR A 135 16.78 6.53 -7.69
CA THR A 135 17.57 7.76 -7.62
C THR A 135 17.66 8.41 -9.00
N GLY A 136 17.19 9.64 -9.16
CA GLY A 136 17.17 10.33 -10.46
C GLY A 136 16.55 11.74 -10.38
N THR A 137 16.63 12.50 -11.48
CA THR A 137 15.96 13.81 -11.56
C THR A 137 14.51 13.59 -11.97
N VAL A 138 13.56 13.97 -11.11
CA VAL A 138 12.14 13.91 -11.44
C VAL A 138 11.78 15.07 -12.38
N TYR A 139 11.26 14.75 -13.55
CA TYR A 139 11.02 15.75 -14.61
C TYR A 139 9.56 16.21 -14.67
N SER A 140 8.63 15.27 -14.46
CA SER A 140 7.21 15.58 -14.35
C SER A 140 6.59 14.77 -13.23
N VAL A 141 5.63 15.37 -12.55
CA VAL A 141 4.75 14.68 -11.61
C VAL A 141 3.36 15.23 -11.79
N GLU A 142 2.40 14.31 -11.91
CA GLU A 142 1.00 14.64 -11.76
C GLU A 142 0.63 14.44 -10.28
N ALA A 143 0.44 15.56 -9.59
CA ALA A 143 -0.16 15.53 -8.27
C ALA A 143 -1.67 15.52 -8.43
N ILE A 144 -2.28 14.37 -8.15
CA ILE A 144 -3.72 14.30 -8.03
C ILE A 144 -4.05 14.78 -6.61
N SER A 145 -4.80 15.89 -6.53
CA SER A 145 -5.54 16.23 -5.33
C SER A 145 -6.55 15.11 -5.09
N GLY A 146 -6.13 14.07 -4.36
CA GLY A 146 -6.94 12.90 -4.08
C GLY A 146 -8.25 13.27 -3.39
N PHE A 147 -9.20 12.34 -3.47
CA PHE A 147 -10.44 12.41 -2.72
C PHE A 147 -10.17 12.72 -1.25
N ARG A 148 -11.01 13.57 -0.66
CA ARG A 148 -10.90 13.89 0.76
C ARG A 148 -11.45 12.69 1.55
N ILE A 149 -10.54 11.91 2.15
CA ILE A 149 -10.89 10.74 2.95
C ILE A 149 -10.99 11.17 4.42
N TYR A 150 -12.11 10.88 5.04
CA TYR A 150 -12.36 11.11 6.46
C TYR A 150 -12.78 9.82 7.16
N ALA A 151 -12.68 9.78 8.48
CA ALA A 151 -13.28 8.72 9.28
C ALA A 151 -14.55 9.24 9.97
N ALA A 152 -15.59 8.41 10.02
CA ALA A 152 -16.81 8.69 10.77
C ALA A 152 -17.26 7.47 11.55
N ALA A 153 -17.89 7.69 12.71
CA ALA A 153 -18.38 6.61 13.56
C ALA A 153 -19.60 5.90 12.96
N ASP A 154 -20.44 6.64 12.23
CA ASP A 154 -21.63 6.11 11.57
C ASP A 154 -21.99 6.96 10.35
N PHE A 155 -22.96 6.48 9.55
CA PHE A 155 -23.40 7.15 8.33
C PHE A 155 -23.98 8.54 8.58
N ASN A 156 -24.74 8.73 9.67
CA ASN A 156 -25.33 10.03 10.00
C ASN A 156 -24.25 11.05 10.36
N ARG A 157 -23.21 10.60 11.06
CA ARG A 157 -22.06 11.44 11.39
C ARG A 157 -21.27 11.83 10.14
N ALA A 158 -21.09 10.90 9.20
CA ALA A 158 -20.46 11.20 7.92
C ALA A 158 -21.25 12.26 7.14
N LYS A 159 -22.58 12.09 7.05
CA LYS A 159 -23.51 13.05 6.44
C LYS A 159 -23.43 14.43 7.11
N ASP A 160 -23.44 14.47 8.43
CA ASP A 160 -23.32 15.72 9.19
C ASP A 160 -22.01 16.46 8.92
N ILE A 161 -20.90 15.72 8.83
CA ILE A 161 -19.59 16.30 8.54
C ILE A 161 -19.58 16.84 7.11
N TYR A 162 -20.03 16.04 6.14
CA TYR A 162 -20.06 16.43 4.74
C TYR A 162 -20.90 17.70 4.51
N THR A 163 -22.11 17.75 5.08
CA THR A 163 -23.01 18.91 4.96
C THR A 163 -22.48 20.17 5.63
N LYS A 164 -21.66 20.05 6.68
CA LYS A 164 -21.02 21.19 7.36
C LYS A 164 -19.76 21.69 6.68
N MET A 165 -19.15 20.90 5.81
CA MET A 165 -17.88 21.26 5.15
C MET A 165 -18.06 22.32 4.05
N GLU A 166 -19.28 22.51 3.52
CA GLU A 166 -19.59 23.47 2.44
C GLU A 166 -18.62 23.39 1.24
N THR A 167 -18.02 22.22 0.99
CA THR A 167 -16.95 22.07 0.00
C THR A 167 -17.47 22.01 -1.43
N GLY A 168 -18.69 21.52 -1.64
CA GLY A 168 -19.22 21.24 -2.98
C GLY A 168 -18.39 20.21 -3.77
N GLU A 169 -17.52 19.45 -3.10
CA GLU A 169 -16.59 18.49 -3.69
C GLU A 169 -16.85 17.07 -3.20
N ALA A 170 -16.48 16.07 -4.01
CA ALA A 170 -16.58 14.68 -3.66
C ALA A 170 -15.74 14.33 -2.41
N CYS A 171 -16.33 13.59 -1.46
CA CYS A 171 -15.68 13.16 -0.23
C CYS A 171 -15.91 11.67 0.00
N VAL A 172 -14.92 11.00 0.59
CA VAL A 172 -15.00 9.59 0.98
C VAL A 172 -14.94 9.51 2.50
N PHE A 173 -15.79 8.70 3.11
CA PHE A 173 -15.78 8.43 4.54
C PHE A 173 -15.57 6.94 4.77
N VAL A 174 -14.64 6.59 5.65
CA VAL A 174 -14.47 5.22 6.14
C VAL A 174 -15.24 5.10 7.45
N ILE A 175 -16.12 4.11 7.52
CA ILE A 175 -16.96 3.80 8.67
C ILE A 175 -16.66 2.37 9.08
N MET A 176 -16.14 2.19 10.29
CA MET A 176 -15.99 0.86 10.86
C MET A 176 -17.37 0.32 11.23
N THR A 177 -17.73 -0.86 10.72
CA THR A 177 -18.96 -1.54 11.11
C THR A 177 -18.67 -2.53 12.23
N ASP A 178 -19.72 -3.18 12.73
CA ASP A 178 -19.59 -4.12 13.84
C ASP A 178 -18.67 -5.29 13.43
N GLY A 179 -17.77 -5.65 14.35
CA GLY A 179 -16.91 -6.82 14.19
C GLY A 179 -17.64 -8.09 14.62
N GLU A 180 -17.60 -9.10 13.79
CA GLU A 180 -18.16 -10.42 14.10
C GLU A 180 -17.05 -11.40 14.45
N VAL A 181 -17.33 -12.33 15.36
CA VAL A 181 -16.40 -13.40 15.74
C VAL A 181 -17.01 -14.72 15.32
N SER A 182 -16.26 -15.51 14.56
CA SER A 182 -16.71 -16.83 14.12
C SER A 182 -16.89 -17.75 15.33
N ARG A 183 -18.10 -18.32 15.46
CA ARG A 183 -18.39 -19.36 16.46
C ARG A 183 -17.74 -20.67 16.02
N ASP A 184 -17.04 -21.33 16.93
CA ASP A 184 -16.55 -22.69 16.69
C ASP A 184 -17.71 -23.70 16.69
N GLU A 185 -17.94 -24.33 15.54
CA GLU A 185 -19.00 -25.33 15.34
C GLU A 185 -18.72 -26.67 16.05
N HIS A 186 -17.48 -26.93 16.45
CA HIS A 186 -17.09 -28.17 17.13
C HIS A 186 -17.22 -28.07 18.65
N ASN A 187 -17.52 -26.89 19.16
CA ASN A 187 -17.66 -26.65 20.57
C ASN A 187 -19.09 -26.99 21.04
N MET A 188 -19.20 -27.98 21.92
CA MET A 188 -20.48 -28.43 22.48
C MET A 188 -21.06 -27.49 23.55
N ASN A 189 -20.31 -26.45 23.95
CA ASN A 189 -20.79 -25.45 24.90
C ASN A 189 -21.36 -24.21 24.19
N ASP A 190 -22.04 -23.34 24.95
CA ASP A 190 -22.63 -22.11 24.39
C ASP A 190 -21.63 -20.94 24.29
N ALA A 191 -20.34 -21.21 24.51
CA ALA A 191 -19.30 -20.23 24.31
C ALA A 191 -18.95 -20.10 22.82
N ILE A 192 -18.52 -18.90 22.42
CA ILE A 192 -18.09 -18.57 21.06
C ILE A 192 -16.89 -19.45 20.64
N ALA A 193 -15.97 -19.70 21.57
CA ALA A 193 -14.85 -20.62 21.40
C ALA A 193 -14.56 -21.36 22.71
N GLY A 194 -14.15 -22.62 22.61
CA GLY A 194 -13.89 -23.51 23.73
C GLY A 194 -12.42 -23.87 23.81
N PHE A 195 -11.59 -22.97 24.30
CA PHE A 195 -10.15 -23.22 24.36
C PHE A 195 -9.80 -24.26 25.43
N THR A 196 -9.24 -25.39 25.00
CA THR A 196 -8.66 -26.40 25.89
C THR A 196 -7.13 -26.34 25.86
N LYS A 197 -6.45 -26.90 26.85
CA LYS A 197 -4.97 -26.89 26.93
C LYS A 197 -4.28 -27.58 25.74
N GLN A 198 -5.00 -28.32 24.91
CA GLN A 198 -4.47 -29.02 23.73
C GLN A 198 -4.84 -28.31 22.40
N ASP A 199 -5.60 -27.23 22.47
CA ASP A 199 -6.08 -26.51 21.30
C ASP A 199 -5.10 -25.41 20.87
N LEU A 200 -5.06 -25.12 19.57
CA LEU A 200 -4.17 -24.14 18.96
C LEU A 200 -4.61 -22.68 19.20
N HIS A 201 -5.67 -22.46 19.98
CA HIS A 201 -6.21 -21.15 20.35
C HIS A 201 -6.42 -20.23 19.14
N VAL A 202 -7.09 -20.74 18.11
CA VAL A 202 -7.36 -20.01 16.87
C VAL A 202 -8.73 -19.34 16.95
N LEU A 203 -8.77 -18.02 16.81
CA LEU A 203 -10.01 -17.26 16.75
C LEU A 203 -10.07 -16.45 15.45
N ARG A 204 -11.14 -16.61 14.67
CA ARG A 204 -11.36 -15.81 13.46
C ARG A 204 -12.27 -14.64 13.76
N ILE A 205 -11.77 -13.43 13.54
CA ILE A 205 -12.51 -12.18 13.66
C ILE A 205 -12.76 -11.67 12.25
N GLN A 206 -14.02 -11.38 11.93
CA GLN A 206 -14.40 -10.71 10.70
C GLN A 206 -14.66 -9.25 11.03
N ARG A 207 -13.73 -8.38 10.65
CA ARG A 207 -13.92 -6.93 10.78
C ARG A 207 -14.48 -6.40 9.49
N ASN A 208 -15.69 -5.87 9.55
CA ASN A 208 -16.31 -5.25 8.40
C ASN A 208 -16.10 -3.73 8.48
N PHE A 209 -16.01 -3.09 7.33
CA PHE A 209 -16.02 -1.63 7.24
C PHE A 209 -16.69 -1.21 5.94
N SER A 210 -17.29 -0.03 5.96
CA SER A 210 -17.96 0.55 4.81
C SER A 210 -17.25 1.84 4.39
N THR A 211 -17.06 2.01 3.09
CA THR A 211 -16.64 3.29 2.51
C THR A 211 -17.84 3.97 1.90
N VAL A 212 -18.12 5.20 2.34
CA VAL A 212 -19.25 6.00 1.86
C VAL A 212 -18.71 7.14 1.02
N VAL A 213 -19.17 7.24 -0.23
CA VAL A 213 -18.77 8.30 -1.15
C VAL A 213 -19.92 9.28 -1.28
N PHE A 214 -19.67 10.54 -0.92
CA PHE A 214 -20.58 11.65 -1.15
C PHE A 214 -20.16 12.40 -2.40
N LEU A 215 -21.10 12.56 -3.33
CA LEU A 215 -20.94 13.33 -4.57
C LEU A 215 -21.91 14.52 -4.57
N PRO A 216 -21.49 15.72 -5.01
CA PRO A 216 -22.39 16.83 -5.22
C PRO A 216 -23.29 16.58 -6.43
N THR A 217 -24.60 16.85 -6.31
CA THR A 217 -25.59 16.64 -7.38
C THR A 217 -26.37 17.90 -7.75
N HIS A 218 -25.89 19.07 -7.33
CA HIS A 218 -26.57 20.34 -7.58
C HIS A 218 -26.89 20.63 -9.06
N ASP A 219 -26.10 20.08 -10.00
CA ASP A 219 -26.29 20.22 -11.44
C ASP A 219 -26.94 18.98 -12.11
N ASP A 220 -27.21 17.92 -11.36
CA ASP A 220 -27.84 16.69 -11.86
C ASP A 220 -29.25 16.54 -11.26
N LEU A 221 -30.27 16.72 -12.11
CA LEU A 221 -31.67 16.64 -11.69
C LEU A 221 -32.07 15.24 -11.17
N SER A 222 -31.37 14.21 -11.64
CA SER A 222 -31.75 12.80 -11.47
C SER A 222 -30.78 12.00 -10.59
N GLY A 223 -29.56 12.51 -10.38
CA GLY A 223 -28.49 11.79 -9.70
C GLY A 223 -27.94 10.60 -10.50
N VAL A 224 -28.28 10.49 -11.79
CA VAL A 224 -27.87 9.38 -12.67
C VAL A 224 -26.39 9.47 -12.98
N ASP A 225 -25.87 10.67 -13.25
CA ASP A 225 -24.45 10.84 -13.58
C ASP A 225 -23.57 10.51 -12.37
N ALA A 226 -24.04 10.89 -11.17
CA ALA A 226 -23.38 10.53 -9.92
C ALA A 226 -23.42 9.02 -9.64
N GLN A 227 -24.53 8.35 -9.97
CA GLN A 227 -24.64 6.89 -9.85
C GLN A 227 -23.71 6.17 -10.82
N ASP A 228 -23.68 6.57 -12.09
CA ASP A 228 -22.82 5.98 -13.11
C ASP A 228 -21.33 6.12 -12.74
N LEU A 229 -20.95 7.27 -12.17
CA LEU A 229 -19.58 7.49 -11.67
C LEU A 229 -19.23 6.56 -10.51
N CYS A 230 -20.17 6.34 -9.59
CA CYS A 230 -20.01 5.43 -8.46
C CYS A 230 -19.80 3.98 -8.93
N TYR A 231 -20.70 3.45 -9.74
CA TYR A 231 -20.58 2.08 -10.25
C TYR A 231 -19.40 1.86 -11.21
N GLY A 232 -18.92 2.92 -11.87
CA GLY A 232 -17.83 2.86 -12.84
C GLY A 232 -16.46 3.13 -12.23
N SER A 233 -16.00 4.37 -12.40
CA SER A 233 -14.61 4.74 -12.13
C SER A 233 -14.28 4.75 -10.63
N ILE A 234 -15.21 5.16 -9.78
CA ILE A 234 -15.00 5.20 -8.32
C ILE A 234 -14.92 3.79 -7.76
N TYR A 235 -15.87 2.91 -8.10
CA TYR A 235 -15.82 1.52 -7.66
C TYR A 235 -14.53 0.82 -8.10
N THR A 236 -14.14 0.98 -9.37
CA THR A 236 -12.89 0.41 -9.90
C THR A 236 -11.66 0.93 -9.13
N SER A 237 -11.64 2.22 -8.79
CA SER A 237 -10.54 2.84 -8.05
C SER A 237 -10.48 2.34 -6.60
N LEU A 238 -11.63 2.22 -5.92
CA LEU A 238 -11.70 1.67 -4.57
C LEU A 238 -11.28 0.20 -4.57
N LEU A 239 -11.73 -0.57 -5.56
CA LEU A 239 -11.34 -1.97 -5.72
C LEU A 239 -9.82 -2.11 -5.86
N TYR A 240 -9.17 -1.36 -6.76
CA TYR A 240 -7.71 -1.44 -6.89
C TYR A 240 -6.93 -0.92 -5.67
N THR A 241 -7.55 -0.08 -4.84
CA THR A 241 -6.90 0.47 -3.65
C THR A 241 -7.04 -0.45 -2.43
N LEU A 242 -8.21 -1.06 -2.26
CA LEU A 242 -8.55 -1.84 -1.06
C LEU A 242 -8.39 -3.34 -1.28
N PHE A 243 -8.49 -3.83 -2.51
CA PHE A 243 -8.23 -5.24 -2.80
C PHE A 243 -6.74 -5.55 -2.57
N GLY A 244 -6.46 -6.47 -1.64
CA GLY A 244 -5.09 -6.75 -1.19
C GLY A 244 -4.67 -5.97 0.06
N PHE A 245 -5.52 -5.09 0.59
CA PHE A 245 -5.25 -4.43 1.87
C PHE A 245 -5.28 -5.44 3.01
N GLU A 246 -4.22 -5.49 3.81
CA GLU A 246 -4.09 -6.41 4.93
C GLU A 246 -3.87 -5.64 6.24
N GLU A 247 -4.41 -6.17 7.34
CA GLU A 247 -4.16 -5.60 8.66
C GLU A 247 -2.73 -5.93 9.12
N TYR A 248 -1.97 -4.92 9.52
CA TYR A 248 -0.60 -5.10 10.00
C TYR A 248 -0.57 -5.55 11.47
N GLY A 249 0.36 -6.45 11.80
CA GLY A 249 0.63 -6.86 13.19
C GLY A 249 -0.18 -8.05 13.69
N MET A 250 -0.66 -8.90 12.79
CA MET A 250 -1.45 -10.10 13.09
C MET A 250 -0.72 -11.34 12.56
N ALA A 251 -0.79 -12.47 13.26
CA ALA A 251 -0.11 -13.71 12.85
C ALA A 251 -0.57 -14.22 11.47
N ILE A 252 -1.86 -14.09 11.16
CA ILE A 252 -2.41 -14.39 9.83
C ILE A 252 -3.42 -13.30 9.46
N SER A 253 -3.03 -12.46 8.49
CA SER A 253 -3.89 -11.50 7.81
C SER A 253 -4.49 -12.12 6.56
N TYR A 254 -5.76 -11.79 6.27
CA TYR A 254 -6.33 -11.97 4.95
C TYR A 254 -6.51 -10.60 4.31
N SER A 255 -6.49 -10.57 2.99
CA SER A 255 -6.76 -9.35 2.24
C SER A 255 -8.23 -8.92 2.38
N ALA A 256 -8.49 -7.62 2.36
CA ALA A 256 -9.84 -7.08 2.30
C ALA A 256 -10.54 -7.52 1.02
N VAL A 257 -11.82 -7.91 1.15
CA VAL A 257 -12.67 -8.38 0.06
C VAL A 257 -13.93 -7.52 0.00
N PRO A 258 -14.38 -7.09 -1.19
CA PRO A 258 -15.66 -6.41 -1.33
C PRO A 258 -16.82 -7.37 -1.03
N THR A 259 -17.76 -6.95 -0.20
CA THR A 259 -18.96 -7.73 0.13
C THR A 259 -20.19 -7.27 -0.65
N GLY A 260 -20.25 -5.99 -0.99
CA GLY A 260 -21.35 -5.43 -1.77
C GLY A 260 -21.24 -3.92 -1.90
N ASP A 261 -22.08 -3.35 -2.73
CA ASP A 261 -22.20 -1.92 -2.94
C ASP A 261 -23.65 -1.54 -3.26
N GLY A 262 -24.00 -0.29 -3.00
CA GLY A 262 -25.34 0.18 -3.30
C GLY A 262 -25.60 1.66 -3.05
N PRO A 263 -26.68 2.19 -3.64
CA PRO A 263 -27.12 3.55 -3.41
C PRO A 263 -27.66 3.68 -1.98
N SER A 264 -27.32 4.77 -1.30
CA SER A 264 -27.83 5.05 0.05
C SER A 264 -28.86 6.18 0.02
N GLU A 265 -28.44 7.41 0.27
CA GLU A 265 -29.33 8.58 0.29
C GLU A 265 -29.06 9.46 -0.92
N TYR A 266 -30.13 10.03 -1.48
CA TYR A 266 -30.07 11.04 -2.53
C TYR A 266 -30.91 12.24 -2.11
N ASN A 267 -30.36 13.43 -2.29
CA ASN A 267 -31.13 14.66 -2.37
C ASN A 267 -30.61 15.52 -3.53
N SER A 268 -31.30 16.62 -3.83
CA SER A 268 -30.93 17.52 -4.92
C SER A 268 -29.61 18.28 -4.71
N ALA A 269 -28.94 18.12 -3.57
CA ALA A 269 -27.65 18.73 -3.28
C ALA A 269 -26.50 17.71 -3.31
N TRP A 270 -26.75 16.47 -2.89
CA TRP A 270 -25.76 15.40 -2.86
C TRP A 270 -26.36 14.00 -3.01
N TYR A 271 -25.51 13.10 -3.47
CA TYR A 271 -25.74 11.66 -3.57
C TYR A 271 -24.72 10.92 -2.70
N ALA A 272 -25.16 9.88 -2.00
CA ALA A 272 -24.30 8.99 -1.23
C ALA A 272 -24.38 7.55 -1.76
N HIS A 273 -23.22 6.94 -1.95
CA HIS A 273 -23.05 5.54 -2.31
C HIS A 273 -22.22 4.82 -1.25
N VAL A 274 -22.61 3.60 -0.90
CA VAL A 274 -21.96 2.80 0.16
C VAL A 274 -21.33 1.58 -0.50
N TYR A 275 -20.07 1.32 -0.15
CA TYR A 275 -19.36 0.10 -0.52
C TYR A 275 -18.95 -0.61 0.76
N ASP A 276 -19.30 -1.87 0.89
CA ASP A 276 -19.03 -2.69 2.06
C ASP A 276 -17.84 -3.63 1.79
N TRP A 277 -17.00 -3.75 2.80
CA TRP A 277 -15.76 -4.52 2.76
C TRP A 277 -15.68 -5.42 4.00
N GLN A 278 -15.07 -6.58 3.79
CA GLN A 278 -14.76 -7.52 4.85
C GLN A 278 -13.25 -7.73 4.93
N LEU A 279 -12.71 -7.59 6.14
CA LEU A 279 -11.33 -7.87 6.48
C LEU A 279 -11.29 -8.98 7.53
N PRO A 280 -11.15 -10.25 7.11
CA PRO A 280 -11.01 -11.35 8.04
C PRO A 280 -9.60 -11.36 8.63
N THR A 281 -9.51 -11.61 9.93
CA THR A 281 -8.25 -11.74 10.64
C THR A 281 -8.28 -12.94 11.55
N VAL A 282 -7.16 -13.64 11.68
CA VAL A 282 -7.02 -14.77 12.61
C VAL A 282 -6.12 -14.35 13.76
N LEU A 283 -6.64 -14.48 14.96
CA LEU A 283 -5.85 -14.43 16.18
C LEU A 283 -5.40 -15.83 16.56
N THR A 284 -4.14 -15.92 16.94
CA THR A 284 -3.50 -17.12 17.46
C THR A 284 -2.91 -16.84 18.83
N LEU A 285 -2.36 -17.86 19.50
CA LEU A 285 -1.70 -17.70 20.80
C LEU A 285 -0.53 -16.68 20.74
N GLU A 286 0.15 -16.59 19.60
CA GLU A 286 1.31 -15.71 19.40
C GLU A 286 0.91 -14.22 19.46
N ASP A 287 -0.34 -13.90 19.10
CA ASP A 287 -0.87 -12.54 19.12
C ASP A 287 -1.28 -12.08 20.53
N GLY A 288 -1.67 -13.03 21.40
CA GLY A 288 -2.24 -12.74 22.72
C GLY A 288 -1.29 -12.97 23.90
N PHE A 289 -0.31 -13.86 23.74
CA PHE A 289 0.60 -14.25 24.81
C PHE A 289 2.05 -14.16 24.34
N LEU A 290 2.70 -13.04 24.67
CA LEU A 290 4.16 -12.98 24.68
C LEU A 290 4.64 -13.95 25.76
N GLN A 291 5.07 -15.15 25.37
CA GLN A 291 5.85 -15.96 26.30
C GLN A 291 7.04 -15.10 26.74
N PRO A 292 7.31 -14.95 28.04
CA PRO A 292 8.55 -14.32 28.48
C PRO A 292 9.70 -15.09 27.84
N ASN A 293 10.39 -14.45 26.89
CA ASN A 293 11.44 -15.06 26.06
C ASN A 293 12.65 -15.59 26.85
N ASP A 294 12.64 -15.47 28.19
CA ASP A 294 13.76 -15.82 29.06
C ASP A 294 13.28 -16.45 30.38
N VAL A 295 12.40 -17.45 30.33
CA VAL A 295 12.38 -18.42 31.44
C VAL A 295 13.54 -19.38 31.18
N ALA A 296 14.60 -19.26 31.99
CA ALA A 296 15.69 -20.21 31.98
C ALA A 296 15.11 -21.63 32.05
N PHE A 297 15.69 -22.59 31.31
CA PHE A 297 15.26 -24.01 31.31
C PHE A 297 15.11 -24.61 32.73
N ARG A 298 15.73 -23.97 33.73
CA ARG A 298 15.56 -24.16 35.17
C ARG A 298 14.10 -24.15 35.65
N ASP A 299 13.24 -23.29 35.09
CA ASP A 299 11.96 -22.91 35.67
C ASP A 299 10.75 -23.54 34.92
N ILE A 300 10.95 -24.61 34.15
CA ILE A 300 9.87 -25.37 33.51
C ILE A 300 9.26 -26.35 34.54
N GLU A 301 8.19 -25.93 35.21
CA GLU A 301 7.40 -26.83 36.06
C GLU A 301 6.42 -27.66 35.22
N GLN A 302 6.75 -28.92 34.96
CA GLN A 302 5.81 -29.85 34.32
C GLN A 302 5.08 -30.69 35.38
N THR A 303 3.77 -30.47 35.51
CA THR A 303 2.92 -31.28 36.38
C THR A 303 2.35 -32.46 35.60
N LEU A 304 2.85 -33.67 35.83
CA LEU A 304 2.32 -34.88 35.20
C LEU A 304 1.36 -35.58 36.20
N LYS A 305 0.08 -35.64 35.85
CA LYS A 305 -0.89 -36.48 36.59
C LYS A 305 -0.82 -37.90 36.06
N LEU A 306 -0.21 -38.80 36.81
CA LEU A 306 -0.31 -40.24 36.58
C LEU A 306 -1.66 -40.72 37.13
N PHE A 307 -2.31 -41.64 36.42
CA PHE A 307 -3.64 -42.12 36.74
C PHE A 307 -3.66 -42.75 38.16
N ASN A 308 -4.51 -42.18 39.04
CA ASN A 308 -4.71 -42.41 40.49
C ASN A 308 -3.91 -41.53 41.47
N ASP A 309 -4.30 -40.25 41.49
CA ASP A 309 -4.27 -39.28 42.60
C ASP A 309 -2.95 -38.74 43.15
N ASP A 310 -1.78 -39.21 42.72
CA ASP A 310 -0.52 -38.55 43.07
C ASP A 310 -0.03 -37.63 41.94
N VAL A 311 -0.03 -36.32 42.22
CA VAL A 311 0.59 -35.30 41.38
C VAL A 311 2.10 -35.40 41.56
N ALA A 312 2.78 -36.06 40.62
CA ALA A 312 4.23 -36.03 40.58
C ALA A 312 4.68 -34.70 39.97
N LEU A 313 5.17 -33.79 40.81
CA LEU A 313 5.89 -32.61 40.35
C LEU A 313 7.30 -33.05 39.96
N MET A 314 7.60 -33.12 38.68
CA MET A 314 8.98 -33.32 38.22
C MET A 314 9.63 -31.94 38.09
N THR A 315 10.45 -31.57 39.08
CA THR A 315 11.38 -30.44 38.96
C THR A 315 12.71 -30.99 38.46
N SER A 316 13.20 -30.48 37.33
CA SER A 316 14.57 -30.76 36.91
C SER A 316 15.49 -29.74 37.55
N ASP A 317 16.01 -30.03 38.74
CA ASP A 317 17.09 -29.24 39.35
C ASP A 317 18.41 -29.54 38.61
N ILE A 318 18.53 -29.06 37.37
CA ILE A 318 19.78 -29.09 36.62
C ILE A 318 20.52 -27.78 36.94
N ASN A 319 21.45 -27.85 37.90
CA ASN A 319 22.34 -26.75 38.24
C ASN A 319 23.52 -26.74 37.24
N LEU A 320 23.56 -25.74 36.36
CA LEU A 320 24.65 -25.51 35.39
C LEU A 320 25.67 -24.45 35.86
N ASP A 321 25.55 -23.93 37.08
CA ASP A 321 26.44 -22.86 37.58
C ASP A 321 27.79 -23.37 38.09
N GLU A 322 28.00 -24.70 38.11
CA GLU A 322 29.26 -25.34 38.47
C GLU A 322 29.90 -26.04 37.26
N GLU A 323 30.34 -25.28 36.25
CA GLU A 323 31.42 -25.77 35.38
C GLU A 323 32.78 -25.43 36.01
N PRO A 324 33.69 -26.41 36.20
CA PRO A 324 35.06 -26.11 36.56
C PRO A 324 35.80 -25.52 35.34
N VAL A 325 36.43 -24.37 35.54
CA VAL A 325 37.26 -23.61 34.58
C VAL A 325 38.34 -24.48 33.92
#